data_AF-A0A949Y804-F1
#
_entry.id   AF-A0A949Y804-F1
#
_cell.length_a   1.000
_cell.length_b   1.000
_cell.length_c   1.000
_cell.angle_alpha   90.00
_cell.angle_beta   90.00
_cell.angle_gamma   90.00
#
_symmetry.space_group_name_H-M   'P 1'
#
loop_
_entity.id
_entity.type
_entity.pdbx_description
1 polymer ?
#
loop_
_entity_poly.entity_id
_entity_poly.type
_entity_poly.pdbx_seq_one_letter_code
_entity_poly.pdbx_strand_id
1 'polypeptide(L)' 'MQVNLAVVYAWTNELDLAFATLSSVAKVPWGIFYGHLKRDPYWEPLRHDPRYEKLLAELALRD' A
#
# COMPACT_ATOMS: atom_id res chain seq x y z
N MET A 1 11.08 5.93 -3.36
CA MET A 1 11.92 4.72 -3.15
C MET A 1 11.23 3.65 -2.31
N GLN A 2 10.67 3.94 -1.13
CA GLN A 2 10.03 2.91 -0.28
C GLN A 2 8.73 2.30 -0.87
N VAL A 3 7.98 3.04 -1.68
CA VAL A 3 6.78 2.50 -2.36
C VAL A 3 7.14 1.37 -3.34
N ASN A 4 8.24 1.51 -4.09
CA ASN A 4 8.72 0.47 -5.00
C ASN A 4 9.12 -0.80 -4.25
N LEU A 5 9.66 -0.66 -3.03
CA LEU A 5 9.98 -1.80 -2.18
C LEU A 5 8.72 -2.54 -1.71
N ALA A 6 7.67 -1.81 -1.33
CA ALA A 6 6.37 -2.41 -1.00
C ALA A 6 5.75 -3.14 -2.20
N VAL A 7 5.94 -2.61 -3.42
CA VAL A 7 5.55 -3.33 -4.65
C VAL A 7 6.35 -4.62 -4.75
N VAL A 8 7.68 -4.60 -4.66
CA VAL A 8 8.49 -5.83 -4.72
C VAL A 8 7.98 -6.88 -3.74
N TYR A 9 7.74 -6.51 -2.48
CA TYR A 9 7.19 -7.43 -1.47
C TYR A 9 5.80 -7.96 -1.81
N ALA A 10 4.92 -7.14 -2.38
CA ALA A 10 3.60 -7.59 -2.83
C ALA A 10 3.72 -8.65 -3.95
N TRP A 11 4.66 -8.47 -4.87
CA TRP A 11 4.86 -9.38 -6.00
C TRP A 11 5.65 -10.65 -5.64
N THR A 12 6.46 -10.62 -4.57
CA THR A 12 7.16 -11.81 -4.03
C THR A 12 6.33 -12.59 -2.99
N ASN A 13 5.05 -12.24 -2.81
CA ASN A 13 4.14 -12.82 -1.82
C ASN A 13 4.58 -12.58 -0.35
N GLU A 14 5.39 -11.56 -0.10
CA GLU A 14 5.82 -11.10 1.22
C GLU A 14 4.87 -10.01 1.75
N LEU A 15 3.58 -10.35 1.86
CA LEU A 15 2.50 -9.40 2.13
C LEU A 15 2.70 -8.61 3.43
N ASP A 16 3.19 -9.25 4.49
CA ASP A 16 3.48 -8.57 5.77
C ASP A 16 4.51 -7.45 5.63
N LEU A 17 5.58 -7.68 4.86
CA LEU A 17 6.59 -6.65 4.58
C LEU A 17 6.03 -5.55 3.69
N ALA A 18 5.17 -5.89 2.73
CA ALA A 18 4.48 -4.92 1.89
C ALA A 18 3.60 -3.99 2.72
N PHE A 19 2.77 -4.54 3.61
CA PHE A 19 1.87 -3.75 4.48
C PHE A 19 2.63 -2.93 5.52
N ALA A 20 3.70 -3.46 6.12
CA ALA A 20 4.55 -2.69 7.03
C ALA A 20 5.18 -1.49 6.32
N THR A 21 5.70 -1.71 5.11
CA THR A 21 6.29 -0.64 4.29
C THR A 21 5.23 0.39 3.90
N LEU A 22 4.06 -0.05 3.44
CA LEU A 22 2.93 0.82 3.09
C LEU A 22 2.46 1.67 4.27
N SER A 23 2.36 1.08 5.46
CA SER A 23 1.97 1.80 6.68
C SER A 23 2.99 2.87 7.07
N SER A 24 4.27 2.61 6.81
CA SER A 24 5.34 3.59 7.02
C SER A 24 5.23 4.75 6.03
N VAL A 25 5.13 4.45 4.72
CA VAL A 25 5.02 5.50 3.69
C VAL A 25 3.69 6.24 3.72
N ALA A 26 2.61 5.62 4.21
CA ALA A 26 1.33 6.29 4.42
C ALA A 26 1.47 7.45 5.42
N LYS A 27 2.32 7.32 6.44
CA LYS A 27 2.50 8.36 7.48
C LYS A 27 3.27 9.60 6.98
N VAL A 28 4.08 9.45 5.93
CA VAL A 28 4.97 10.49 5.41
C VAL A 28 4.19 11.44 4.47
N PRO A 29 4.33 12.78 4.61
CA PRO A 29 3.81 13.72 3.62
C PRO A 29 4.44 13.43 2.25
N TRP A 30 3.65 13.39 1.16
CA TRP A 30 4.10 12.97 -0.18
C TRP A 30 4.48 11.48 -0.33
N GLY A 31 4.02 10.61 0.58
CA GLY A 31 4.16 9.17 0.47
C GLY A 31 3.13 8.51 -0.46
N ILE A 32 2.55 7.39 -0.01
CA ILE A 32 1.42 6.74 -0.70
C ILE A 32 0.12 7.47 -0.33
N PHE A 33 -0.73 7.73 -1.32
CA PHE A 33 -2.05 8.33 -1.14
C PHE A 33 -3.13 7.44 -1.75
N TYR A 34 -4.40 7.70 -1.38
CA TYR A 34 -5.54 6.84 -1.74
C TYR A 34 -5.61 6.53 -3.24
N GLY A 35 -5.51 7.57 -4.08
CA GLY A 35 -5.58 7.41 -5.53
C GLY A 35 -4.51 6.48 -6.10
N HIS A 36 -3.28 6.57 -5.60
CA HIS A 36 -2.16 5.73 -6.02
C HIS A 36 -2.34 4.28 -5.55
N LEU A 37 -2.77 4.05 -4.32
CA LEU A 37 -3.01 2.70 -3.82
C LEU A 37 -4.19 2.01 -4.54
N LYS A 38 -5.24 2.77 -4.89
CA LYS A 38 -6.46 2.25 -5.52
C LYS A 38 -6.33 2.04 -7.04
N ARG A 39 -5.64 2.93 -7.75
CA ARG A 39 -5.64 2.93 -9.22
C ARG A 39 -4.51 2.11 -9.82
N ASP A 40 -3.37 2.01 -9.13
CA ASP A 40 -2.22 1.32 -9.70
C ASP A 40 -2.38 -0.21 -9.69
N PRO A 41 -2.07 -0.90 -10.80
CA PRO A 41 -2.17 -2.35 -10.93
C PRO A 41 -1.09 -3.08 -10.13
N TYR A 42 -0.02 -2.38 -9.72
CA TYR A 42 1.05 -2.96 -8.90
C TYR A 42 0.56 -3.52 -7.55
N TRP A 43 -0.60 -3.08 -7.07
CA TRP A 43 -1.19 -3.50 -5.81
C TRP A 43 -2.18 -4.66 -5.95
N GLU A 44 -2.37 -5.20 -7.16
CA GLU A 44 -3.27 -6.32 -7.42
C GLU A 44 -3.03 -7.53 -6.47
N PRO A 45 -1.78 -7.93 -6.16
CA PRO A 45 -1.52 -9.00 -5.18
C PRO A 45 -2.05 -8.69 -3.77
N LEU A 46 -2.09 -7.41 -3.38
CA LEU A 46 -2.59 -7.00 -2.07
C LEU A 46 -4.12 -6.93 -2.01
N ARG A 47 -4.81 -6.78 -3.15
CA ARG A 47 -6.29 -6.61 -3.19
C ARG A 47 -7.05 -7.82 -2.68
N HIS A 48 -6.40 -8.98 -2.63
CA HIS A 48 -6.98 -10.20 -2.09
C HIS A 48 -6.86 -10.29 -0.56
N ASP A 49 -6.09 -9.40 0.08
CA ASP A 49 -5.89 -9.39 1.53
C ASP A 49 -6.81 -8.34 2.20
N PRO A 50 -7.55 -8.70 3.27
CA PRO A 50 -8.45 -7.77 3.95
C PRO A 50 -7.74 -6.54 4.54
N ARG A 51 -6.42 -6.61 4.78
CA ARG A 51 -5.62 -5.47 5.26
C ARG A 51 -5.54 -4.36 4.22
N TYR A 52 -5.71 -4.67 2.94
CA TYR A 52 -5.71 -3.69 1.85
C TYR A 52 -6.89 -2.73 1.95
N GLU A 53 -8.10 -3.24 2.22
CA GLU A 53 -9.28 -2.39 2.39
C GLU A 53 -9.15 -1.47 3.60
N LYS A 54 -8.56 -1.97 4.70
CA LYS A 54 -8.26 -1.16 5.88
C LYS A 54 -7.31 -0.01 5.55
N LEU A 55 -6.22 -0.31 4.85
CA LEU A 55 -5.24 0.71 4.45
C LEU A 55 -5.86 1.75 3.50
N LEU A 56 -6.70 1.31 2.56
CA LEU A 56 -7.45 2.22 1.68
C LEU A 56 -8.39 3.14 2.47
N ALA A 57 -9.10 2.62 3.47
CA ALA A 57 -9.98 3.41 4.31
C ALA A 57 -9.19 4.45 5.14
N GLU A 58 -8.04 4.07 5.70
CA GLU A 58 -7.16 4.99 6.43
C GLU A 58 -6.62 6.10 5.53
N LEU A 59 -6.28 5.79 4.27
CA LEU A 59 -5.83 6.79 3.30
C LEU A 59 -6.97 7.69 2.81
N ALA A 60 -8.18 7.16 2.66
CA ALA A 60 -9.35 7.93 2.24
C ALA A 60 -9.80 8.98 3.27
N LEU A 61 -9.60 8.70 4.56
CA LEU A 61 -9.87 9.67 5.64
C LEU A 61 -8.87 10.82 5.69
N ARG A 62 -7.75 10.70 4.96
CA ARG A 62 -6.65 11.65 4.98
C ARG A 62 -6.56 12.50 3.70
N ASP A 63 -7.42 12.23 2.73
CA ASP A 63 -7.58 12.98 1.48
C ASP A 63 -8.59 14.12 1.65
#